data_AF-A0A449B7L8-F1
#
_entry.id   AF-A0A449B7L8-F1
#
_cell.length_a   1.000
_cell.length_b   1.000
_cell.length_c   1.000
_cell.angle_alpha   90.00
_cell.angle_beta   90.00
_cell.angle_gamma   90.00
#
_symmetry.space_group_name_H-M   'P 1'
#
loop_
_entity.id
_entity.type
_entity.pdbx_description
1 polymer ?
#
loop_
_entity_poly.entity_id
_entity_poly.type
_entity_poly.pdbx_seq_one_letter_code
_entity_poly.pdbx_strand_id
1 'polypeptide(L)'
;MDWQNTNFWAGAHCYVIKTKNEDKLLNRYLYFVLKDKESYLMENKEGAGIPSLPRNIIKNLKVSIPSIEKQKVLVNILNTFEELTNTLKTGLPKEIELREQQYAYYRDKLLSFAQGTLEVSPERERESLRS
;
A
#
# COMPACT_ATOMS: atom_id res chain seq x y z
N MET A 1 10.98 3.55 3.33
CA MET A 1 10.75 4.93 2.87
C MET A 1 9.27 5.07 2.58
N ASP A 2 8.62 6.01 3.26
CA ASP A 2 7.16 6.04 3.32
C ASP A 2 6.65 7.44 2.99
N TRP A 3 5.56 7.48 2.25
CA TRP A 3 4.87 8.73 1.95
C TRP A 3 3.99 9.13 3.12
N GLN A 4 4.10 10.38 3.55
CA GLN A 4 3.34 10.93 4.68
C GLN A 4 2.31 11.93 4.16
N ASN A 5 1.03 11.59 4.32
CA ASN A 5 -0.11 12.45 3.96
C ASN A 5 -0.57 13.34 5.12
N THR A 6 -0.20 13.00 6.34
CA THR A 6 -0.62 13.68 7.57
C THR A 6 0.58 14.32 8.25
N ASN A 7 0.29 15.29 9.11
CA ASN A 7 1.32 15.84 10.00
C ASN A 7 1.93 14.72 10.85
N PHE A 8 3.25 14.71 10.96
CA PHE A 8 4.00 13.76 11.76
C PHE A 8 5.22 14.44 12.37
N TRP A 9 5.76 13.82 13.42
CA TRP A 9 6.99 14.28 14.06
C TRP A 9 8.19 13.50 13.50
N ALA A 10 9.14 14.22 12.89
CA ALA A 10 10.37 13.63 12.39
C ALA A 10 11.45 13.66 13.47
N GLY A 11 11.81 12.48 13.98
CA GLY A 11 12.88 12.33 14.98
C GLY A 11 14.29 12.53 14.42
N ALA A 12 15.30 12.44 15.29
CA ALA A 12 16.70 12.73 14.96
C ALA A 12 17.31 11.88 13.83
N HIS A 13 16.77 10.67 13.60
CA HIS A 13 17.20 9.75 12.53
C HIS A 13 16.23 9.71 11.34
N CYS A 14 15.32 10.68 11.24
CA CYS A 14 14.35 10.79 10.16
C CYS A 14 14.74 11.96 9.22
N TYR A 15 14.80 11.68 7.92
CA TYR A 15 15.01 12.72 6.92
C TYR A 15 13.70 13.04 6.21
N VAL A 16 13.38 14.33 6.14
CA VAL A 16 12.31 14.85 5.30
C VAL A 16 12.91 15.39 4.03
N ILE A 17 12.45 14.89 2.89
CA ILE A 17 12.90 15.32 1.56
C ILE A 17 11.70 15.94 0.85
N LYS A 18 11.84 17.19 0.45
CA LYS A 18 10.83 17.93 -0.32
C LYS A 18 11.51 18.68 -1.45
N THR A 19 10.88 18.69 -2.62
CA THR A 19 11.32 19.52 -3.74
C THR A 19 11.20 21.00 -3.41
N LYS A 20 12.11 21.81 -3.94
CA LYS A 20 12.02 23.28 -3.85
C LYS A 20 11.08 23.86 -4.91
N ASN A 21 10.87 23.16 -6.01
CA ASN A 21 10.07 23.62 -7.14
C ASN A 21 9.28 22.44 -7.72
N GLU A 22 7.96 22.48 -7.53
CA GLU A 22 7.05 21.42 -7.98
C GLU A 22 6.76 21.47 -9.49
N ASP A 23 6.99 22.60 -10.15
CA ASP A 23 6.86 22.72 -11.61
C ASP A 23 7.96 21.96 -12.36
N LYS A 24 9.09 21.72 -11.70
CA LYS A 24 10.23 20.97 -12.24
C LYS A 24 10.26 19.52 -11.77
N LEU A 25 9.88 19.28 -10.51
CA LEU A 25 10.00 17.96 -9.90
C LEU A 25 8.84 17.76 -8.93
N LEU A 26 7.95 16.81 -9.26
CA LEU A 26 6.84 16.44 -8.38
C LEU A 26 7.37 15.69 -7.16
N ASN A 27 6.91 16.06 -5.96
CA ASN A 27 7.24 15.34 -4.73
C ASN A 27 6.86 13.85 -4.81
N ARG A 28 5.74 13.55 -5.45
CA ARG A 28 5.27 12.18 -5.61
C ARG A 28 6.14 11.36 -6.57
N TYR A 29 6.65 11.99 -7.63
CA TYR A 29 7.63 11.36 -8.51
C TYR A 29 8.94 11.10 -7.77
N LEU A 30 9.44 12.09 -7.02
CA LEU A 30 10.62 11.96 -6.19
C LEU A 30 10.48 10.82 -5.17
N TYR A 31 9.31 10.69 -4.55
CA TYR A 31 9.01 9.57 -3.65
C TYR A 31 9.22 8.22 -4.34
N PHE A 32 8.63 8.00 -5.51
CA PHE A 32 8.80 6.73 -6.23
C PHE A 32 10.25 6.48 -6.67
N VAL A 33 10.98 7.51 -7.08
CA VAL A 33 12.42 7.38 -7.40
C VAL A 33 13.23 6.99 -6.17
N LEU A 34 12.97 7.62 -5.02
CA LEU A 34 13.66 7.29 -3.77
C LEU A 34 13.29 5.88 -3.27
N LYS A 35 12.03 5.47 -3.48
CA LYS A 35 11.55 4.12 -3.18
C LYS A 35 12.25 3.07 -4.05
N ASP A 36 12.42 3.34 -5.34
CA ASP A 36 13.22 2.49 -6.25
C ASP A 36 14.69 2.37 -5.80
N LYS A 37 15.25 3.44 -5.24
CA LYS A 37 16.63 3.44 -4.69
C LYS A 37 16.72 2.99 -3.24
N GLU A 38 15.63 2.48 -2.65
CA GLU A 38 15.61 2.11 -1.23
C GLU A 38 16.69 1.09 -0.90
N SER A 39 16.84 0.00 -1.69
CA SER A 39 17.87 -1.02 -1.45
C SER A 39 19.29 -0.43 -1.42
N TYR A 40 19.63 0.38 -2.43
CA TYR A 40 20.93 1.07 -2.49
C TYR A 40 21.17 1.95 -1.24
N LEU A 41 20.14 2.67 -0.79
CA LEU A 41 20.25 3.55 0.37
C LEU A 41 20.34 2.74 1.68
N MET A 42 19.67 1.59 1.77
CA MET A 42 19.76 0.71 2.93
C MET A 42 21.14 0.05 3.06
N GLU A 43 21.78 -0.31 1.94
CA GLU A 43 23.13 -0.90 1.90
C GLU A 43 24.22 0.08 2.34
N ASN A 44 24.01 1.39 2.15
CA ASN A 44 24.96 2.44 2.49
C ASN A 44 24.70 3.05 3.88
N LYS A 45 24.03 2.32 4.78
CA LYS A 45 23.88 2.73 6.18
C LYS A 45 25.18 2.50 6.95
N GLU A 46 25.51 3.44 7.82
CA GLU A 46 26.71 3.38 8.65
C GLU A 46 26.34 3.45 10.14
N GLY A 47 27.20 2.88 11.00
CA GLY A 47 27.06 2.92 12.45
C GLY A 47 26.95 1.52 13.08
N ALA A 48 27.80 1.25 14.08
CA ALA A 48 27.88 -0.06 14.75
C ALA A 48 26.72 -0.33 15.73
N GLY A 49 26.03 0.72 16.20
CA GLY A 49 24.89 0.62 17.11
C GLY A 49 23.56 0.89 16.41
N ILE A 50 23.26 2.16 16.16
CA ILE A 50 22.06 2.58 15.42
C ILE A 50 22.50 2.92 13.98
N PRO A 51 22.25 2.02 13.00
CA PRO A 51 22.63 2.29 11.62
C PRO A 51 21.82 3.48 11.08
N SER A 52 22.53 4.50 10.61
CA SER A 52 21.97 5.74 10.09
C SER A 52 22.47 5.98 8.68
N LEU A 53 21.62 6.54 7.82
CA LEU A 53 22.00 6.90 6.46
C LEU A 53 22.75 8.25 6.48
N PRO A 54 24.01 8.31 6.04
CA PRO A 54 24.73 9.57 5.98
C PRO A 54 24.10 10.56 4.99
N ARG A 55 24.01 11.84 5.38
CA ARG A 55 23.34 12.88 4.58
C ARG A 55 24.02 13.11 3.21
N ASN A 56 25.33 12.87 3.11
CA ASN A 56 26.10 12.97 1.86
C ASN A 56 25.64 11.94 0.82
N ILE A 57 25.28 10.71 1.21
CA ILE A 57 24.76 9.68 0.29
C ILE A 57 23.48 10.19 -0.40
N ILE A 58 22.55 10.74 0.39
CA ILE A 58 21.30 11.31 -0.14
C ILE A 58 21.59 12.52 -1.03
N LYS A 59 22.48 13.42 -0.62
CA LYS A 59 22.83 14.63 -1.39
C LYS A 59 23.50 14.32 -2.73
N ASN A 60 24.27 13.25 -2.79
CA ASN A 60 25.02 12.86 -3.98
C ASN A 60 24.25 11.86 -4.87
N LEU A 61 23.03 11.47 -4.49
CA LEU A 61 22.20 10.57 -5.27
C LEU A 61 21.85 11.22 -6.62
N LYS A 62 22.30 10.59 -7.70
CA LYS A 62 21.98 11.03 -9.08
C LYS A 62 20.64 10.44 -9.50
N VAL A 63 19.71 11.31 -9.88
CA VAL A 63 18.39 10.93 -10.38
C VAL A 63 18.13 11.58 -11.73
N SER A 64 17.49 10.85 -12.64
CA SER A 64 17.03 11.42 -13.91
C SER A 64 15.73 12.19 -13.65
N ILE A 65 15.64 13.42 -14.18
CA ILE A 65 14.46 14.28 -14.04
C ILE A 65 13.85 14.47 -15.43
N PRO A 66 12.85 13.66 -15.82
CA PRO A 66 12.16 13.81 -17.10
C PRO A 66 11.24 15.05 -17.08
N SER A 67 10.60 15.35 -18.22
CA SER A 67 9.63 16.44 -18.31
C SER A 67 8.46 16.25 -17.32
N ILE A 68 7.84 17.35 -16.91
CA ILE A 68 6.78 17.34 -15.91
C ILE A 68 5.59 16.47 -16.33
N GLU A 69 5.26 16.43 -17.63
CA GLU A 69 4.19 15.62 -18.19
C GLU A 69 4.48 14.13 -18.03
N LYS A 70 5.72 13.71 -18.32
CA LYS A 70 6.15 12.31 -18.13
C LYS A 70 6.13 11.93 -16.65
N GLN A 71 6.55 12.85 -15.77
CA GLN A 71 6.45 12.62 -14.32
C GLN A 71 5.00 12.39 -13.89
N LYS A 72 4.03 13.19 -14.38
CA LYS A 72 2.60 13.01 -14.07
C LYS A 72 2.07 11.65 -14.52
N VAL A 73 2.41 11.21 -15.74
CA VAL A 73 1.99 9.90 -16.25
C VAL A 73 2.55 8.77 -15.38
N LEU A 74 3.84 8.81 -15.05
CA LEU A 74 4.49 7.81 -14.19
C LEU A 74 3.86 7.78 -12.80
N VAL A 75 3.65 8.94 -12.19
CA VAL A 75 3.01 9.07 -10.87
C VAL A 75 1.60 8.49 -10.90
N ASN A 76 0.82 8.77 -11.95
CA ASN A 76 -0.53 8.25 -12.07
C ASN A 76 -0.53 6.72 -12.09
N ILE A 77 0.29 6.11 -12.95
CA ILE A 77 0.40 4.65 -13.06
C ILE A 77 0.81 4.03 -11.71
N LEU A 78 1.86 4.55 -11.09
CA LEU A 78 2.39 4.00 -9.84
C LEU A 78 1.43 4.21 -8.67
N ASN A 79 0.70 5.33 -8.63
CA ASN A 79 -0.35 5.55 -7.64
C ASN A 79 -1.47 4.53 -7.78
N THR A 80 -1.92 4.21 -9.00
CA THR A 80 -2.96 3.19 -9.21
C THR A 80 -2.51 1.83 -8.65
N PHE A 81 -1.25 1.44 -8.87
CA PHE A 81 -0.70 0.21 -8.30
C PHE A 81 -0.61 0.25 -6.77
N GLU A 82 -0.15 1.36 -6.20
CA GLU A 82 -0.07 1.52 -4.75
C GLU A 82 -1.46 1.47 -4.11
N GLU A 83 -2.46 2.11 -4.73
CA GLU A 83 -3.84 2.12 -4.25
C GLU A 83 -4.41 0.70 -4.23
N LEU A 84 -4.24 -0.06 -5.31
CA LEU A 84 -4.74 -1.42 -5.43
C LEU A 84 -4.06 -2.39 -4.45
N THR A 85 -2.76 -2.21 -4.16
CA THR A 85 -2.00 -3.15 -3.33
C THR A 85 -2.06 -2.84 -1.84
N ASN A 86 -2.04 -1.55 -1.46
CA ASN A 86 -1.81 -1.15 -0.07
C ASN A 86 -3.02 -0.51 0.62
N THR A 87 -4.10 -0.21 -0.11
CA THR A 87 -5.25 0.48 0.50
C THR A 87 -6.17 -0.49 1.24
N LEU A 88 -6.26 -0.32 2.56
CA LEU A 88 -7.16 -1.10 3.43
C LEU A 88 -8.66 -0.94 3.11
N LYS A 89 -9.03 0.12 2.37
CA LYS A 89 -10.43 0.42 2.04
C LYS A 89 -10.92 -0.20 0.73
N THR A 90 -10.04 -0.31 -0.27
CA THR A 90 -10.44 -0.59 -1.67
C THR A 90 -9.50 -1.55 -2.40
N GLY A 91 -8.35 -1.89 -1.79
CA GLY A 91 -7.33 -2.75 -2.40
C GLY A 91 -7.38 -4.21 -1.93
N LEU A 92 -6.32 -4.96 -2.26
CA LEU A 92 -6.15 -6.37 -1.91
C LEU A 92 -6.41 -6.70 -0.42
N PRO A 93 -5.96 -5.89 0.56
CA PRO A 93 -6.23 -6.21 1.96
C PRO A 93 -7.74 -6.26 2.28
N LYS A 94 -8.54 -5.40 1.63
CA LYS A 94 -9.99 -5.39 1.83
C LYS A 94 -10.64 -6.62 1.22
N GLU A 95 -10.20 -7.01 0.03
CA GLU A 95 -10.70 -8.22 -0.62
C GLU A 95 -10.36 -9.47 0.21
N ILE A 96 -9.14 -9.56 0.77
CA ILE A 96 -8.74 -10.67 1.64
C ILE A 96 -9.66 -10.75 2.87
N GLU A 97 -9.89 -9.62 3.55
CA GLU A 97 -10.79 -9.57 4.71
C GLU A 97 -12.21 -10.05 4.36
N LEU A 98 -12.76 -9.61 3.23
CA LEU A 98 -14.09 -10.02 2.77
C LEU A 98 -14.13 -11.52 2.43
N ARG A 99 -13.06 -12.07 1.84
CA ARG A 99 -12.93 -13.50 1.53
C ARG A 99 -12.83 -14.36 2.79
N GLU A 100 -12.14 -13.89 3.82
CA GLU A 100 -12.06 -14.58 5.11
C GLU A 100 -13.42 -14.61 5.80
N GLN A 101 -14.17 -13.51 5.78
CA GLN A 101 -15.54 -13.44 6.30
C GLN A 101 -16.48 -14.38 5.53
N GLN A 102 -16.39 -14.36 4.20
CA GLN A 102 -17.15 -15.23 3.32
C GLN A 102 -16.84 -16.71 3.62
N TYR A 103 -15.57 -17.06 3.76
CA TYR A 103 -15.12 -18.42 4.08
C TYR A 103 -15.66 -18.87 5.45
N ALA A 104 -15.55 -18.04 6.49
CA ALA A 104 -16.05 -18.36 7.82
C ALA A 104 -17.56 -18.64 7.80
N TYR A 105 -18.33 -17.78 7.13
CA TYR A 105 -19.77 -17.97 6.97
C TYR A 105 -20.12 -19.32 6.32
N TYR A 106 -19.49 -19.66 5.20
CA TYR A 106 -19.79 -20.92 4.50
C TYR A 106 -19.26 -22.15 5.25
N ARG A 107 -18.11 -22.06 5.91
CA ARG A 107 -17.59 -23.12 6.78
C ARG A 107 -18.59 -23.45 7.88
N ASP A 108 -19.08 -22.45 8.60
CA ASP A 108 -19.99 -22.64 9.73
C ASP A 108 -21.37 -23.14 9.23
N LYS A 109 -21.82 -22.68 8.06
CA LYS A 109 -23.03 -23.18 7.39
C LYS A 109 -22.92 -24.65 6.97
N LEU A 110 -21.78 -25.09 6.43
CA LEU A 110 -21.57 -26.48 6.04
C LEU A 110 -21.42 -27.40 7.26
N LEU A 111 -20.74 -26.94 8.31
CA LEU A 111 -20.60 -27.70 9.56
C LEU A 111 -21.94 -27.87 10.28
N SER A 112 -22.75 -26.81 10.36
CA SER A 112 -24.11 -26.91 10.92
C SER A 112 -25.03 -27.81 10.11
N PHE A 113 -24.86 -27.88 8.78
CA PHE A 113 -25.55 -28.87 7.95
C PHE A 113 -25.14 -30.30 8.33
N ALA A 114 -23.84 -30.57 8.40
CA ALA A 114 -23.31 -31.90 8.74
C ALA A 114 -23.72 -32.35 10.15
N GLN A 115 -23.88 -31.42 11.08
CA GLN A 115 -24.30 -31.69 12.46
C GLN A 115 -25.83 -31.78 12.63
N GLY A 116 -26.62 -31.54 11.57
CA GLY A 116 -28.08 -31.53 11.63
C GLY A 116 -28.66 -30.38 12.47
N THR A 117 -27.87 -29.35 12.76
CA THR A 117 -28.26 -28.19 13.58
C THR A 117 -28.74 -26.99 12.76
N LEU A 118 -28.74 -27.11 11.42
CA LEU A 118 -29.35 -26.09 10.57
C LEU A 118 -30.87 -26.11 10.74
N GLU A 119 -31.40 -25.09 11.39
CA GLU A 119 -32.81 -24.73 11.23
C GLU A 119 -33.05 -24.37 9.76
N VAL A 120 -33.93 -25.12 9.10
CA VAL A 120 -34.35 -24.84 7.74
C VAL A 120 -35.16 -23.54 7.78
N SER A 121 -34.54 -22.41 7.41
CA SER A 121 -35.29 -21.17 7.17
C SER A 121 -36.35 -21.45 6.08
N PRO A 122 -37.63 -21.10 6.30
CA PRO A 122 -38.73 -21.35 5.36
C PRO A 122 -38.58 -20.66 3.99
N GLU A 123 -37.56 -19.83 3.80
CA GLU A 123 -37.30 -19.12 2.55
C GLU A 123 -36.93 -20.06 1.39
N ARG A 124 -36.45 -21.28 1.67
CA ARG A 124 -36.12 -22.28 0.63
C ARG A 124 -37.33 -22.84 -0.13
N GLU A 125 -38.54 -22.74 0.42
CA GLU A 125 -39.75 -23.22 -0.27
C GLU A 125 -40.32 -22.20 -1.26
N ARG A 126 -39.99 -20.90 -1.13
CA ARG A 126 -40.56 -19.85 -2.00
C ARG A 126 -39.90 -19.76 -3.38
N GLU A 127 -38.67 -20.26 -3.54
CA GLU A 127 -37.98 -20.26 -4.84
C GLU A 127 -38.24 -21.54 -5.65
N SER A 128 -38.55 -22.69 -5.03
CA SER A 128 -38.89 -23.91 -5.80
C SER A 128 -40.33 -23.94 -6.32
N LEU A 129 -41.19 -23.02 -5.89
CA LEU A 129 -42.59 -22.90 -6.35
C LEU A 129 -42.76 -21.87 -7.49
N ARG A 130 -41.66 -21.27 -7.96
CA ARG A 130 -41.65 -20.29 -9.06
C ARG A 130 -41.03 -20.79 -10.36
N SER A 131 -40.68 -22.08 -10.44
CA SER A 131 -40.20 -22.75 -11.66
C SER A 131 -41.28 -23.60 -12.30
#